data_AF-A0A3N9NIA7-F1
#
_entry.id   AF-A0A3N9NIA7-F1
#
_cell.length_a   1.000
_cell.length_b   1.000
_cell.length_c   1.000
_cell.angle_alpha   90.00
_cell.angle_beta   90.00
_cell.angle_gamma   90.00
#
_symmetry.space_group_name_H-M   'P 1'
#
loop_
_entity.id
_entity.type
_entity.pdbx_description
1 polymer ?
#
loop_
_entity_poly.entity_id
_entity_poly.type
_entity_poly.pdbx_seq_one_letter_code
_entity_poly.pdbx_strand_id
1 'polypeptide(L)'
;DLTKTGITGKDAENALHASGITVNKNMVPFDERSPFVTSGIRLGTPALTTRGFKEEEMQGVGQLIDRVLKNMDNEKIYQHVREEVHEMCAEYPLYDFGKELED
;
A
#
# COMPACT_ATOMS: atom_id res chain seq x y z
N ASP A 1 -9.33 -9.56 -2.20
CA ASP A 1 -10.30 -9.75 -3.29
C ASP A 1 -11.14 -8.49 -3.39
N LEU A 2 -11.20 -7.87 -4.56
CA LEU A 2 -11.90 -6.60 -4.81
C LEU A 2 -13.18 -6.81 -5.62
N THR A 3 -13.54 -8.04 -5.98
CA THR A 3 -14.68 -8.34 -6.88
C THR A 3 -15.98 -7.69 -6.43
N LYS A 4 -16.27 -7.71 -5.11
CA LYS A 4 -17.49 -7.12 -4.52
C LYS A 4 -17.48 -5.59 -4.41
N THR A 5 -16.33 -4.95 -4.65
CA THR A 5 -16.17 -3.50 -4.54
C THR A 5 -16.39 -2.79 -5.88
N GLY A 6 -16.43 -3.52 -6.99
CA GLY A 6 -16.43 -2.95 -8.34
C GLY A 6 -15.05 -2.45 -8.80
N ILE A 7 -14.11 -2.21 -7.88
CA ILE A 7 -12.76 -1.73 -8.17
C ILE A 7 -11.95 -2.82 -8.90
N THR A 8 -11.19 -2.45 -9.94
CA THR A 8 -10.25 -3.36 -10.60
C THR A 8 -8.93 -3.43 -9.86
N GLY A 9 -8.20 -4.54 -10.00
CA GLY A 9 -6.87 -4.64 -9.42
C GLY A 9 -5.91 -3.59 -10.00
N LYS A 10 -6.04 -3.28 -11.30
CA LYS A 10 -5.33 -2.20 -11.97
C LYS A 10 -5.65 -0.83 -11.39
N ASP A 11 -6.92 -0.52 -11.16
CA ASP A 11 -7.30 0.78 -10.60
C ASP A 11 -6.80 0.92 -9.16
N ALA A 12 -7.00 -0.13 -8.34
CA ALA A 12 -6.49 -0.18 -6.98
C ALA A 12 -4.97 0.00 -6.91
N GLU A 13 -4.23 -0.71 -7.76
CA GLU A 13 -2.77 -0.58 -7.88
C GLU A 13 -2.36 0.87 -8.20
N ASN A 14 -3.04 1.52 -9.16
CA ASN A 14 -2.74 2.90 -9.55
C ASN A 14 -3.04 3.91 -8.44
N ALA A 15 -4.21 3.80 -7.78
CA ALA A 15 -4.63 4.70 -6.72
C ALA A 15 -3.74 4.60 -5.48
N LEU A 16 -3.41 3.37 -5.08
CA LEU A 16 -2.49 3.12 -3.97
C LEU A 16 -1.09 3.63 -4.29
N HIS A 17 -0.60 3.42 -5.51
CA HIS A 17 0.69 3.92 -5.95
C HIS A 17 0.76 5.46 -5.93
N ALA A 18 -0.30 6.15 -6.40
CA ALA A 18 -0.42 7.60 -6.29
C ALA A 18 -0.36 8.10 -4.83
N SER A 19 -0.88 7.29 -3.90
CA SER A 19 -0.88 7.56 -2.46
C SER A 19 0.40 7.10 -1.74
N GLY A 20 1.44 6.68 -2.47
CA GLY A 20 2.71 6.25 -1.88
C GLY A 20 2.74 4.78 -1.38
N ILE A 21 1.69 4.00 -1.66
CA ILE A 21 1.59 2.59 -1.25
C ILE A 21 1.79 1.69 -2.48
N THR A 22 2.89 0.94 -2.49
CA THR A 22 3.18 0.01 -3.60
C THR A 22 2.54 -1.35 -3.36
N VAL A 23 1.68 -1.77 -4.28
CA VAL A 23 1.05 -3.10 -4.31
C VAL A 23 1.16 -3.69 -5.71
N ASN A 24 0.78 -4.96 -5.87
CA ASN A 24 0.70 -5.60 -7.17
C ASN A 24 -0.74 -6.06 -7.47
N LYS A 25 -1.28 -5.68 -8.63
CA LYS A 25 -2.53 -6.27 -9.13
C LYS A 25 -2.32 -7.75 -9.38
N ASN A 26 -3.27 -8.57 -8.95
CA ASN A 26 -3.18 -10.01 -9.04
C ASN A 26 -4.56 -10.60 -9.34
N MET A 27 -4.60 -11.69 -10.11
CA MET A 27 -5.82 -12.45 -10.31
C MET A 27 -6.28 -13.11 -9.00
N VAL A 28 -7.58 -13.27 -8.85
CA VAL A 28 -8.19 -14.08 -7.77
C VAL A 28 -8.69 -15.42 -8.34
N PRO A 29 -9.03 -16.42 -7.51
CA PRO A 29 -9.67 -17.63 -8.01
C PRO A 29 -10.93 -17.29 -8.81
N PHE A 30 -11.05 -17.88 -10.01
CA PHE A 30 -12.18 -17.66 -10.93
C PHE A 30 -12.35 -16.20 -11.39
N ASP A 31 -11.26 -15.42 -11.48
CA ASP A 31 -11.30 -14.04 -11.95
C ASP A 31 -11.87 -13.94 -13.38
N GLU A 32 -12.98 -13.22 -13.53
CA GLU A 32 -13.62 -12.97 -14.83
C GLU A 32 -12.90 -11.86 -15.62
N ARG A 33 -12.04 -11.07 -14.97
CA ARG A 33 -11.28 -10.00 -15.61
C ARG A 33 -9.97 -10.51 -16.19
N SER A 34 -9.48 -9.80 -17.21
CA SER A 34 -8.21 -10.16 -17.86
C SER A 34 -7.00 -10.01 -16.91
N PRO A 35 -5.87 -10.69 -17.18
CA PRO A 35 -4.62 -10.54 -16.42
C PRO A 35 -4.06 -9.11 -16.37
N PHE A 36 -4.46 -8.24 -17.29
CA PHE A 36 -4.03 -6.83 -17.32
C PHE A 36 -4.86 -5.92 -16.41
N VAL A 37 -6.04 -6.37 -15.97
CA VAL A 37 -7.01 -5.59 -15.19
C VAL A 37 -7.20 -6.19 -13.79
N THR A 38 -7.46 -7.50 -13.72
CA THR A 38 -7.67 -8.32 -12.52
C THR A 38 -8.75 -7.83 -11.55
N SER A 39 -9.14 -8.69 -10.60
CA SER A 39 -10.11 -8.38 -9.54
C SER A 39 -9.49 -8.40 -8.14
N GLY A 40 -8.17 -8.30 -8.04
CA GLY A 40 -7.47 -8.33 -6.77
C GLY A 40 -6.13 -7.63 -6.76
N ILE A 41 -5.62 -7.45 -5.55
CA ILE A 41 -4.26 -7.01 -5.24
C ILE A 41 -3.63 -8.02 -4.28
N ARG A 42 -2.31 -8.15 -4.33
CA ARG A 42 -1.53 -8.97 -3.41
C ARG A 42 -0.68 -8.08 -2.51
N LEU A 43 -0.73 -8.35 -1.21
CA LEU A 43 0.04 -7.68 -0.18
C LEU A 43 1.06 -8.63 0.41
N GLY A 44 2.23 -8.11 0.76
CA GLY A 44 3.30 -8.84 1.43
C GLY A 44 3.87 -8.01 2.56
N THR A 45 4.09 -8.64 3.71
CA THR A 45 4.68 -8.02 4.90
C THR A 45 6.22 -7.96 4.94
N PRO A 46 7.01 -8.81 4.24
CA PRO A 46 8.47 -8.88 4.45
C PRO A 46 9.21 -7.55 4.34
N ALA A 47 8.82 -6.68 3.39
CA ALA A 47 9.47 -5.38 3.22
C ALA A 47 9.27 -4.45 4.42
N LEU A 48 8.10 -4.50 5.07
CA LEU A 48 7.78 -3.68 6.24
C LEU A 48 8.34 -4.30 7.52
N THR A 49 8.21 -5.62 7.70
CA THR A 49 8.71 -6.30 8.89
C THR A 49 10.24 -6.28 8.97
N THR A 50 10.94 -6.31 7.83
CA THR A 50 12.42 -6.14 7.81
C THR A 50 12.84 -4.74 8.26
N ARG A 51 11.98 -3.74 8.09
CA ARG A 51 12.20 -2.36 8.56
C ARG A 51 11.80 -2.15 10.02
N GLY A 52 11.21 -3.15 10.68
CA GLY A 52 10.83 -3.09 12.09
C GLY A 52 9.35 -2.82 12.36
N PHE A 53 8.49 -2.77 11.33
CA PHE A 53 7.04 -2.67 11.53
C PHE A 53 6.51 -3.90 12.29
N LYS A 54 5.59 -3.65 13.22
CA LYS A 54 4.89 -4.65 14.03
C LYS A 54 3.38 -4.56 13.78
N GLU A 55 2.62 -5.31 14.56
CA GLU A 55 1.18 -5.47 14.40
C GLU A 55 0.41 -4.14 14.45
N GLU A 56 0.84 -3.19 15.29
CA GLU A 56 0.21 -1.88 15.42
C GLU A 56 0.38 -1.04 14.15
N GLU A 57 1.60 -0.92 13.63
CA GLU A 57 1.85 -0.17 12.40
C GLU A 57 1.16 -0.83 11.20
N MET A 58 1.09 -2.16 11.17
CA MET A 58 0.37 -2.90 10.12
C MET A 58 -1.14 -2.63 10.12
N GLN A 59 -1.75 -2.33 11.28
CA GLN A 59 -3.14 -1.85 11.32
C GLN A 59 -3.25 -0.48 10.66
N GLY A 60 -2.31 0.43 10.93
CA GLY A 60 -2.23 1.74 10.28
C GLY A 60 -2.13 1.62 8.76
N VAL A 61 -1.23 0.75 8.27
CA VAL A 61 -1.10 0.46 6.82
C VAL A 61 -2.44 -0.03 6.24
N GLY A 62 -3.13 -0.92 6.93
CA GLY A 62 -4.46 -1.41 6.51
C GLY A 62 -5.51 -0.29 6.41
N GLN A 63 -5.52 0.64 7.37
CA GLN A 63 -6.42 1.79 7.38
C GLN A 63 -6.13 2.77 6.23
N LEU A 64 -4.85 3.00 5.92
CA LEU A 64 -4.45 3.85 4.79
C LEU A 64 -4.89 3.24 3.45
N ILE A 65 -4.70 1.92 3.28
CA ILE A 65 -5.18 1.19 2.10
C ILE A 65 -6.71 1.32 1.96
N ASP A 66 -7.46 1.05 3.03
CA ASP A 66 -8.92 1.16 3.03
C ASP A 66 -9.40 2.59 2.69
N ARG A 67 -8.72 3.61 3.22
CA ARG A 67 -9.02 5.02 2.96
C ARG A 67 -8.88 5.38 1.49
N VAL A 68 -7.81 4.92 0.84
CA VAL A 68 -7.60 5.13 -0.61
C VAL A 68 -8.68 4.41 -1.41
N LEU A 69 -8.92 3.13 -1.13
CA LEU A 69 -9.88 2.32 -1.89
C LEU A 69 -11.34 2.79 -1.75
N LYS A 70 -11.69 3.45 -0.65
CA LYS A 70 -13.01 4.08 -0.48
C LYS A 70 -13.15 5.45 -1.15
N ASN A 71 -12.05 6.05 -1.61
CA ASN A 71 -11.99 7.41 -2.16
C ASN A 71 -11.24 7.45 -3.50
N MET A 72 -11.51 6.49 -4.39
CA MET A 72 -10.78 6.19 -5.63
C MET A 72 -10.70 7.30 -6.69
N ASP A 73 -11.32 8.46 -6.45
CA ASP A 73 -11.31 9.62 -7.35
C ASP A 73 -10.98 10.93 -6.60
N ASN A 74 -10.39 10.84 -5.41
CA ASN A 74 -10.09 12.00 -4.58
C ASN A 74 -8.57 12.20 -4.43
N GLU A 75 -7.99 12.96 -5.35
CA GLU A 75 -6.55 13.26 -5.34
C GLU A 75 -6.09 13.95 -4.05
N LYS A 76 -6.96 14.71 -3.37
CA LYS A 76 -6.61 15.30 -2.07
C LYS A 76 -6.37 14.21 -1.03
N ILE A 77 -7.19 13.15 -1.01
CA ILE A 77 -7.00 12.02 -0.10
C ILE A 77 -5.68 11.31 -0.42
N TYR A 78 -5.31 11.19 -1.69
CA TYR A 78 -4.04 10.57 -2.07
C TYR A 78 -2.83 11.36 -1.54
N GLN A 79 -2.88 12.69 -1.60
CA GLN A 79 -1.81 13.52 -1.06
C GLN A 79 -1.70 13.39 0.46
N HIS A 80 -2.81 13.46 1.20
CA HIS A 80 -2.78 13.27 2.66
C HIS A 80 -2.28 11.88 3.05
N VAL A 81 -2.74 10.82 2.38
CA VAL A 81 -2.26 9.46 2.64
C VAL A 81 -0.77 9.35 2.31
N ARG A 82 -0.30 10.00 1.24
CA ARG A 82 1.12 10.01 0.89
C ARG A 82 1.98 10.66 1.97
N GLU A 83 1.51 11.75 2.58
CA GLU A 83 2.16 12.40 3.71
C GLU A 83 2.19 11.46 4.93
N GLU A 84 1.07 10.85 5.30
CA GLU A 84 0.98 9.87 6.40
C GLU A 84 1.91 8.66 6.18
N VAL A 85 1.99 8.13 4.93
CA VAL A 85 2.91 7.05 4.57
C VAL A 85 4.36 7.47 4.73
N HIS A 86 4.70 8.71 4.34
CA HIS A 86 6.05 9.24 4.46
C HIS A 86 6.45 9.38 5.93
N GLU A 87 5.59 9.95 6.77
CA GLU A 87 5.80 10.07 8.21
C GLU A 87 6.01 8.70 8.86
N MET A 88 5.11 7.75 8.60
CA MET A 88 5.23 6.37 9.10
C MET A 88 6.53 5.69 8.63
N CYS A 89 6.96 5.93 7.40
CA CYS A 89 8.21 5.39 6.89
C CYS A 89 9.46 6.04 7.50
N ALA A 90 9.39 7.32 7.90
CA ALA A 90 10.51 8.05 8.47
C ALA A 90 10.91 7.51 9.86
N GLU A 91 9.96 6.97 10.61
CA GLU A 91 10.20 6.30 11.90
C GLU A 91 10.97 4.97 11.75
N TYR A 92 10.99 4.38 10.55
CA TYR A 92 11.59 3.07 10.26
C TYR A 92 12.47 3.14 9.00
N PRO A 93 13.64 3.81 9.06
CA PRO A 93 14.50 4.02 7.90
C PRO A 93 15.04 2.70 7.32
N LEU A 94 15.22 2.67 5.99
CA LEU A 94 15.71 1.47 5.26
C LEU A 94 17.19 1.15 5.53
N TYR A 95 17.99 2.17 5.81
CA TYR A 95 19.43 2.06 6.02
C TYR A 95 19.85 2.97 7.16
N ASP A 96 20.60 2.42 8.11
CA ASP A 96 21.23 3.20 9.19
C ASP A 96 22.60 3.70 8.70
N PHE A 97 22.63 4.56 7.68
CA PHE A 97 23.89 5.15 7.18
C PHE A 97 24.54 6.13 8.18
N GLY A 98 23.92 6.36 9.34
CA GLY A 98 24.32 7.40 10.30
C GLY A 98 24.94 6.88 11.61
N LYS A 99 24.70 5.64 12.03
CA LYS A 99 25.20 5.16 13.32
C LYS A 99 26.65 4.67 13.35
N GLU A 100 27.26 4.35 12.21
CA GLU A 100 28.65 3.86 12.18
C GLU A 100 29.70 4.99 12.06
N LEU A 101 29.29 6.26 11.95
CA LEU A 101 30.22 7.40 11.82
C LEU A 101 30.41 8.21 13.12
N GLU A 102 29.78 7.80 14.22
CA GLU A 102 29.92 8.42 15.54
C GLU A 102 30.67 7.55 16.57
N ASP A 103 31.16 6.37 16.17
CA ASP A 103 32.04 5.50 16.99
C ASP A 103 33.54 5.67 16.66
#